data_AF-A0A7Z7AYB1-F1
#
_entry.id   AF-A0A7Z7AYB1-F1
#
_cell.length_a   1.000
_cell.length_b   1.000
_cell.length_c   1.000
_cell.angle_alpha   90.00
_cell.angle_beta   90.00
_cell.angle_gamma   90.00
#
_symmetry.space_group_name_H-M   'P 1'
#
loop_
_entity.id
_entity.type
_entity.pdbx_description
1 polymer ?
#
loop_
_entity_poly.entity_id
_entity_poly.type
_entity_poly.pdbx_seq_one_letter_code
_entity_poly.pdbx_strand_id
1 'polypeptide(L)'
;MVRIFKKQEDEKKELPHDGKVQLADASRRLGFEVGYHRHSEIGWVRDKLIQIYSFADQYGLHDFVKEHYNNGKEEGSKAKDRDTKSGLSRMVNSKVEPEVPPNFTVERSKTESAVSNIKSGYNDADYSFSGSSDVTRQPKLVDLPDNIERAKVVERPSFLEGAKHLTPKKK
;
A
#
# COMPACT_ATOMS: atom_id res chain seq x y z
N MET A 1 66.37 -6.98 2.78
CA MET A 1 65.69 -7.10 4.09
C MET A 1 64.36 -6.36 3.98
N VAL A 2 63.28 -7.06 3.62
CA VAL A 2 61.97 -6.46 3.34
C VAL A 2 61.07 -6.76 4.53
N ARG A 3 60.62 -5.71 5.21
CA ARG A 3 59.70 -5.81 6.36
C ARG A 3 58.32 -6.17 5.83
N ILE A 4 57.92 -7.42 6.05
CA ILE A 4 56.56 -7.89 5.81
C ILE A 4 55.70 -7.37 6.98
N PHE A 5 54.83 -6.41 6.69
CA PHE A 5 53.81 -5.97 7.64
C PHE A 5 52.80 -7.10 7.81
N LYS A 6 52.87 -7.80 8.96
CA LYS A 6 51.78 -8.64 9.44
C LYS A 6 50.59 -7.72 9.73
N LYS A 7 49.61 -7.71 8.83
CA LYS A 7 48.27 -7.17 9.09
C LYS A 7 47.73 -7.90 10.32
N GLN A 8 47.57 -7.18 11.42
CA GLN A 8 46.94 -7.72 12.62
C GLN A 8 45.52 -8.12 12.23
N GLU A 9 45.21 -9.40 12.37
CA GLU A 9 43.85 -9.92 12.26
C GLU A 9 43.00 -9.15 13.27
N ASP A 10 41.98 -8.47 12.76
CA ASP A 10 41.02 -7.73 13.54
C ASP A 10 40.48 -8.63 14.64
N GLU A 11 40.86 -8.33 15.89
CA GLU A 11 40.30 -8.96 17.08
C GLU A 11 38.78 -8.82 16.98
N LYS A 12 38.11 -9.94 16.71
CA LYS A 12 36.66 -10.02 16.60
C LYS A 12 36.08 -9.51 17.92
N LYS A 13 35.65 -8.25 17.93
CA LYS A 13 34.86 -7.69 19.03
C LYS A 13 33.57 -8.48 19.08
N GLU A 14 33.54 -9.52 19.90
CA GLU A 14 32.34 -10.29 20.18
C GLU A 14 31.26 -9.33 20.69
N LEU A 15 30.23 -9.11 19.87
CA LEU A 15 29.05 -8.35 20.29
C LEU A 15 28.47 -8.95 21.58
N PRO A 16 27.97 -8.11 22.50
CA PRO A 16 27.05 -8.56 23.54
C PRO A 16 25.93 -9.39 22.91
N HIS A 17 25.57 -10.51 23.55
CA HIS A 17 24.59 -11.46 23.02
C HIS A 17 23.27 -10.77 22.59
N ASP A 18 22.85 -9.74 23.33
CA ASP A 18 21.66 -8.95 23.05
C ASP A 18 21.71 -8.22 21.68
N GLY A 19 22.87 -7.67 21.30
CA GLY A 19 23.05 -7.01 20.02
C GLY A 19 22.98 -7.96 18.82
N LYS A 20 23.43 -9.21 19.00
CA LYS A 20 23.31 -10.27 17.97
C LYS A 20 21.84 -10.65 17.73
N VAL A 21 21.04 -10.72 18.80
CA VAL A 21 19.61 -11.03 18.72
C VAL A 21 18.84 -9.91 18.01
N GLN A 22 19.09 -8.65 18.37
CA GLN A 22 18.44 -7.51 17.72
C GLN A 22 18.77 -7.42 16.22
N LEU A 23 20.02 -7.71 15.85
CA LEU A 23 20.44 -7.71 14.45
C LEU A 23 19.79 -8.87 13.66
N ALA A 24 19.69 -10.05 14.28
CA ALA A 24 18.98 -11.19 13.71
C ALA A 24 17.49 -10.88 13.51
N ASP A 25 16.85 -10.26 14.50
CA ASP A 25 15.43 -9.91 14.45
C ASP A 25 15.15 -8.83 13.39
N ALA A 26 15.98 -7.78 13.34
CA ALA A 26 15.86 -6.72 12.34
C ALA A 26 16.04 -7.25 10.91
N SER A 27 17.04 -8.10 10.68
CA SER A 27 17.29 -8.70 9.36
C SER A 27 16.20 -9.68 8.94
N ARG A 28 15.70 -10.51 9.88
CA ARG A 28 14.57 -11.41 9.64
C ARG A 28 13.29 -10.63 9.33
N ARG A 29 12.98 -9.58 10.09
CA ARG A 29 11.80 -8.74 9.89
C ARG A 29 11.82 -8.06 8.52
N LEU A 30 12.96 -7.47 8.13
CA LEU A 30 13.12 -6.89 6.80
C LEU A 30 12.93 -7.95 5.71
N GLY A 31 13.56 -9.12 5.87
CA GLY A 31 13.39 -10.24 4.96
C GLY A 31 11.92 -10.65 4.82
N PHE A 32 11.20 -10.79 5.94
CA PHE A 32 9.79 -11.14 5.96
C PHE A 32 8.93 -10.14 5.20
N GLU A 33 9.11 -8.85 5.44
CA GLU A 33 8.35 -7.80 4.73
C GLU A 33 8.60 -7.86 3.21
N VAL A 34 9.87 -8.03 2.80
CA VAL A 34 10.25 -8.17 1.39
C VAL A 34 9.62 -9.42 0.76
N GLY A 35 9.68 -10.56 1.45
CA GLY A 35 9.11 -11.82 0.98
C GLY A 35 7.59 -11.80 0.89
N TYR A 36 6.93 -11.26 1.92
CA TYR A 36 5.48 -11.18 2.01
C TYR A 36 4.92 -10.20 0.97
N HIS A 37 5.42 -8.97 0.91
CA HIS A 37 4.87 -7.98 -0.01
C HIS A 37 5.44 -8.09 -1.43
N ARG A 38 6.47 -8.92 -1.65
CA ARG A 38 7.24 -9.01 -2.91
C ARG A 38 7.82 -7.64 -3.30
N HIS A 39 8.36 -6.92 -2.33
CA HIS A 39 9.04 -5.65 -2.60
C HIS A 39 10.25 -5.89 -3.51
N SER A 40 10.49 -4.94 -4.43
CA SER A 40 11.74 -4.91 -5.16
C SER A 40 12.87 -4.55 -4.20
N GLU A 41 14.01 -5.22 -4.30
CA GLU A 41 15.20 -4.96 -3.46
C GLU A 41 15.94 -3.66 -3.88
N ILE A 42 15.22 -2.73 -4.49
CA ILE A 42 15.70 -1.42 -4.96
C ILE A 42 15.07 -0.33 -4.09
N GLY A 43 15.86 0.70 -3.76
CA GLY A 43 15.41 1.84 -2.96
C GLY A 43 15.47 1.55 -1.47
N TRP A 44 14.35 1.77 -0.75
CA TRP A 44 14.33 1.73 0.72
C TRP A 44 14.79 0.39 1.31
N VAL A 45 14.49 -0.73 0.64
CA VAL A 45 14.95 -2.07 1.07
C VAL A 45 16.47 -2.13 1.04
N ARG A 46 17.08 -1.64 -0.05
CA ARG A 46 18.53 -1.58 -0.21
C ARG A 46 19.18 -0.67 0.83
N ASP A 47 18.59 0.50 1.08
CA ASP A 47 19.11 1.45 2.08
C ASP A 47 19.10 0.82 3.47
N LYS A 48 18.02 0.11 3.83
CA LYS A 48 17.93 -0.64 5.10
C LYS A 48 18.91 -1.80 5.16
N LEU A 49 19.08 -2.54 4.05
CA LEU A 49 20.02 -3.65 3.98
C LEU A 49 21.47 -3.18 4.14
N ILE A 50 21.85 -2.07 3.49
CA ILE A 50 23.15 -1.41 3.65
C ILE A 50 23.36 -0.97 5.09
N GLN A 51 22.34 -0.38 5.72
CA GLN A 51 22.41 0.01 7.13
C GLN A 51 22.71 -1.21 8.01
N ILE A 52 21.95 -2.31 7.87
CA ILE A 52 22.15 -3.53 8.65
C ILE A 52 23.52 -4.16 8.38
N TYR A 53 23.98 -4.21 7.12
CA TYR A 53 25.30 -4.73 6.79
C TYR A 53 26.44 -3.86 7.33
N SER A 54 26.29 -2.53 7.31
CA SER A 54 27.31 -1.64 7.90
C SER A 54 27.48 -1.87 9.41
N PHE A 55 26.39 -2.21 10.11
CA PHE A 55 26.46 -2.65 11.51
C PHE A 55 27.08 -4.04 11.64
N ALA A 56 26.74 -4.98 10.77
CA ALA A 56 27.27 -6.34 10.80
C ALA A 56 28.78 -6.42 10.50
N ASP A 57 29.27 -5.60 9.56
CA ASP A 57 30.66 -5.54 9.13
C ASP A 57 31.61 -5.09 10.25
N GLN A 58 31.15 -4.20 11.14
CA GLN A 58 31.92 -3.77 12.30
C GLN A 58 32.28 -4.92 13.25
N TYR A 59 31.54 -6.02 13.17
CA TYR A 59 31.69 -7.19 14.05
C TYR A 59 32.00 -8.48 13.28
N GLY A 60 32.05 -8.44 11.95
CA GLY A 60 32.26 -9.61 11.10
C GLY A 60 31.08 -10.58 11.07
N LEU A 61 29.85 -10.12 11.31
CA LEU A 61 28.61 -10.92 11.30
C LEU A 61 27.84 -10.84 9.96
N HIS A 62 28.50 -10.47 8.88
CA HIS A 62 27.86 -10.27 7.58
C HIS A 62 27.09 -11.52 7.10
N ASP A 63 27.71 -12.71 7.18
CA ASP A 63 27.08 -13.96 6.74
C ASP A 63 25.87 -14.35 7.58
N PHE A 64 25.93 -14.11 8.89
CA PHE A 64 24.85 -14.38 9.82
C PHE A 64 23.60 -13.54 9.48
N VAL A 65 23.78 -12.24 9.21
CA VAL A 65 22.69 -11.35 8.80
C VAL A 65 22.09 -11.78 7.47
N LYS A 66 22.94 -12.16 6.51
CA LYS A 66 22.49 -12.61 5.19
C LYS A 66 21.63 -13.88 5.28
N GLU A 67 22.01 -14.83 6.13
CA GLU A 67 21.24 -16.05 6.38
C GLU A 67 19.87 -15.73 7.00
N HIS A 68 19.84 -14.89 8.04
CA HIS A 68 18.60 -14.48 8.70
C HIS A 68 17.65 -13.69 7.77
N TYR A 69 18.20 -12.82 6.92
CA TYR A 69 17.44 -12.12 5.90
C TYR A 69 16.81 -13.08 4.89
N ASN A 70 17.58 -14.03 4.36
CA ASN A 70 17.08 -15.00 3.39
C ASN A 70 16.00 -15.91 4.00
N ASN A 71 16.20 -16.36 5.23
CA ASN A 71 15.22 -17.16 5.97
C ASN A 71 13.93 -16.35 6.20
N GLY A 72 14.04 -15.09 6.62
CA GLY A 72 12.89 -14.19 6.75
C GLY A 72 12.15 -14.02 5.42
N LYS A 73 12.87 -13.87 4.30
CA LYS A 73 12.29 -13.74 2.96
C LYS A 73 11.52 -14.98 2.51
N GLU A 74 12.08 -16.16 2.75
CA GLU A 74 11.41 -17.42 2.45
C GLU A 74 10.15 -17.60 3.33
N GLU A 75 10.25 -17.28 4.61
CA GLU A 75 9.14 -17.32 5.56
C GLU A 75 8.01 -16.36 5.15
N GLY A 76 8.33 -15.12 4.78
CA GLY A 76 7.38 -14.14 4.28
C GLY A 76 6.67 -14.59 3.01
N SER A 77 7.41 -15.19 2.05
CA SER A 77 6.81 -15.74 0.83
C SER A 77 5.86 -16.88 1.15
N LYS A 78 6.27 -17.83 2.00
CA LYS A 78 5.43 -18.96 2.43
C LYS A 78 4.19 -18.50 3.20
N ALA A 79 4.31 -17.47 4.03
CA ALA A 79 3.19 -16.89 4.77
C ALA A 79 2.15 -16.30 3.80
N LYS A 80 2.58 -15.53 2.80
CA LYS A 80 1.68 -15.04 1.75
C LYS A 80 1.02 -16.16 0.96
N ASP A 81 1.76 -17.20 0.59
CA ASP A 81 1.20 -18.33 -0.14
C ASP A 81 0.16 -19.08 0.72
N ARG A 82 0.38 -19.23 2.02
CA ARG A 82 -0.62 -19.78 2.96
C ARG A 82 -1.85 -18.88 3.10
N ASP A 83 -1.68 -17.57 3.19
CA ASP A 83 -2.76 -16.60 3.32
C ASP A 83 -3.64 -16.58 2.06
N THR A 84 -3.01 -16.60 0.87
CA THR A 84 -3.75 -16.68 -0.40
C THR A 84 -4.50 -18.00 -0.54
N LYS A 85 -3.89 -19.13 -0.18
CA LYS A 85 -4.52 -20.46 -0.23
C LYS A 85 -5.68 -20.59 0.76
N SER A 86 -5.52 -20.05 1.98
CA SER A 86 -6.57 -20.07 3.01
C SER A 86 -7.72 -19.10 2.72
N GLY A 87 -7.42 -17.94 2.11
CA GLY A 87 -8.43 -17.02 1.60
C GLY A 87 -9.30 -17.66 0.51
N LEU A 88 -8.70 -18.48 -0.36
CA LEU A 88 -9.44 -19.19 -1.41
C LEU A 88 -10.31 -20.33 -0.86
N SER A 89 -9.83 -21.09 0.13
CA SER A 89 -10.60 -22.20 0.72
C SER A 89 -11.77 -21.73 1.60
N ARG A 90 -11.66 -20.57 2.27
CA ARG A 90 -12.80 -19.97 2.98
C ARG A 90 -13.94 -19.57 2.04
N MET A 91 -13.64 -19.13 0.82
CA MET A 91 -14.66 -18.72 -0.15
C MET A 91 -15.34 -19.91 -0.85
N VAL A 92 -14.70 -21.09 -0.86
CA VAL A 92 -15.29 -22.32 -1.40
C VAL A 92 -16.21 -23.01 -0.38
N ASN A 93 -15.93 -22.90 0.92
CA ASN A 93 -16.73 -23.51 1.99
C ASN A 93 -17.93 -22.67 2.44
N SER A 94 -18.17 -21.48 1.85
CA SER A 94 -19.37 -20.67 2.11
C SER A 94 -20.53 -20.94 1.14
N LYS A 95 -20.47 -22.05 0.37
CA LYS A 95 -21.63 -22.60 -0.32
C LYS A 95 -22.16 -23.82 0.42
N VAL A 96 -23.42 -23.70 0.86
CA VAL A 96 -24.33 -24.71 1.42
C VAL A 96 -24.36 -24.78 2.96
N GLU A 97 -25.14 -23.88 3.56
CA GLU A 97 -26.38 -24.25 4.28
C GLU A 97 -27.32 -23.03 4.35
N PRO A 98 -28.58 -23.10 3.89
CA PRO A 98 -29.55 -22.02 4.04
C PRO A 98 -30.45 -22.33 5.24
N GLU A 99 -30.01 -22.03 6.45
CA GLU A 99 -30.89 -22.16 7.62
C GLU A 99 -30.84 -20.89 8.47
N VAL A 100 -31.97 -20.17 8.41
CA VAL A 100 -32.48 -19.15 9.34
C VAL A 100 -31.62 -17.90 9.55
N PRO A 101 -32.13 -16.68 9.25
CA PRO A 101 -31.40 -15.46 9.59
C PRO A 101 -31.37 -15.28 11.12
N PRO A 102 -30.19 -15.26 11.77
CA PRO A 102 -30.11 -14.73 13.11
C PRO A 102 -30.23 -13.21 13.00
N ASN A 103 -31.17 -12.63 13.73
CA ASN A 103 -31.19 -11.19 14.03
C ASN A 103 -29.86 -10.83 14.71
N PHE A 104 -28.85 -10.45 13.94
CA PHE A 104 -27.62 -9.86 14.47
C PHE A 104 -27.76 -8.35 14.35
N THR A 105 -28.26 -7.74 15.42
CA THR A 105 -28.20 -6.30 15.65
C THR A 105 -26.72 -5.93 15.73
N VAL A 106 -26.17 -5.37 14.65
CA VAL A 106 -24.83 -4.79 14.66
C VAL A 106 -24.92 -3.47 15.43
N GLU A 107 -24.62 -3.50 16.72
CA GLU A 107 -24.24 -2.28 17.43
C GLU A 107 -22.92 -1.78 16.81
N ARG A 108 -23.06 -0.78 15.95
CA ARG A 108 -21.97 0.00 15.38
C ARG A 108 -21.29 0.74 16.54
N SER A 109 -20.18 0.19 17.03
CA SER A 109 -19.29 0.93 17.93
C SER A 109 -18.76 2.16 17.18
N LYS A 110 -19.33 3.31 17.52
CA LYS A 110 -18.82 4.64 17.18
C LYS A 110 -17.49 4.80 17.92
N THR A 111 -16.38 4.52 17.27
CA THR A 111 -15.09 5.11 17.65
C THR A 111 -14.99 6.45 16.94
N GLU A 112 -15.29 7.50 17.71
CA GLU A 112 -15.06 8.88 17.34
C GLU A 112 -13.54 9.12 17.27
N SER A 113 -12.99 9.22 16.06
CA SER A 113 -11.76 9.97 15.82
C SER A 113 -12.09 11.18 14.96
N ALA A 114 -12.37 12.28 15.66
CA ALA A 114 -12.37 13.60 15.08
C ALA A 114 -10.97 13.89 14.53
N VAL A 115 -10.81 13.77 13.21
CA VAL A 115 -9.79 14.51 12.47
C VAL A 115 -10.55 15.36 11.45
N SER A 116 -10.56 16.64 11.77
CA SER A 116 -11.09 17.78 11.04
C SER A 116 -11.06 17.65 9.51
N ASN A 117 -12.24 17.78 8.90
CA ASN A 117 -12.49 18.61 7.72
C ASN A 117 -11.33 18.72 6.70
N ILE A 118 -10.96 17.61 6.08
CA ILE A 118 -10.37 17.65 4.74
C ILE A 118 -11.51 17.30 3.80
N LYS A 119 -12.12 18.33 3.19
CA LYS A 119 -13.06 18.13 2.09
C LYS A 119 -12.29 17.48 0.94
N SER A 120 -12.27 16.16 0.93
CA SER A 120 -11.92 15.36 -0.24
C SER A 120 -12.86 15.79 -1.37
N GLY A 121 -12.31 16.27 -2.49
CA GLY A 121 -13.08 16.69 -3.67
C GLY A 121 -13.68 15.52 -4.46
N TYR A 122 -13.52 14.30 -3.96
CA TYR A 122 -14.19 13.12 -4.48
C TYR A 122 -15.56 13.04 -3.81
N ASN A 123 -16.60 13.40 -4.54
CA ASN A 123 -17.95 13.00 -4.17
C ASN A 123 -17.97 11.47 -4.22
N ASP A 124 -18.20 10.83 -3.07
CA ASP A 124 -18.65 9.43 -3.05
C ASP A 124 -19.88 9.39 -3.95
N ALA A 125 -19.74 8.80 -5.13
CA ALA A 125 -20.87 8.56 -6.00
C ALA A 125 -21.73 7.54 -5.27
N ASP A 126 -22.81 8.04 -4.65
CA ASP A 126 -23.85 7.21 -4.07
C ASP A 126 -24.34 6.25 -5.14
N TYR A 127 -23.81 5.03 -5.12
CA TYR A 127 -24.27 3.92 -5.95
C TYR A 127 -25.64 3.50 -5.41
N SER A 128 -26.68 4.21 -5.82
CA SER A 128 -28.05 3.69 -5.73
C SER A 128 -28.12 2.53 -6.71
N PHE A 129 -27.85 1.31 -6.23
CA PHE A 129 -27.95 0.08 -6.99
C PHE A 129 -29.40 -0.10 -7.47
N SER A 130 -29.67 0.33 -8.70
CA SER A 130 -30.97 0.23 -9.36
C SER A 130 -30.89 -0.84 -10.45
N GLY A 131 -30.76 -2.10 -10.01
CA GLY A 131 -30.97 -3.27 -10.87
C GLY A 131 -29.83 -3.63 -11.83
N SER A 132 -29.96 -4.83 -12.40
CA SER A 132 -28.91 -5.64 -13.06
C SER A 132 -28.23 -5.04 -14.30
N SER A 133 -28.49 -3.78 -14.63
CA SER A 133 -27.96 -3.10 -15.83
C SER A 133 -26.73 -2.21 -15.58
N ASP A 134 -26.37 -1.97 -14.31
CA ASP A 134 -25.22 -1.10 -13.99
C ASP A 134 -23.85 -1.77 -14.20
N VAL A 135 -23.77 -3.09 -14.33
CA VAL A 135 -22.49 -3.82 -14.51
C VAL A 135 -21.93 -3.67 -15.93
N THR A 136 -22.78 -3.46 -16.94
CA THR A 136 -22.36 -3.27 -18.35
C THR A 136 -22.35 -1.81 -18.78
N ARG A 137 -22.64 -0.88 -17.86
CA ARG A 137 -22.67 0.55 -18.15
C ARG A 137 -21.24 1.04 -18.42
N GLN A 138 -20.93 1.26 -19.70
CA GLN A 138 -19.64 1.81 -20.09
C GLN A 138 -19.43 3.17 -19.41
N PRO A 139 -18.29 3.41 -18.75
CA PRO A 139 -17.99 4.71 -18.20
C PRO A 139 -17.89 5.72 -19.34
N LYS A 140 -18.74 6.75 -19.32
CA LYS A 140 -18.63 7.86 -20.26
C LYS A 140 -17.40 8.68 -19.88
N LEU A 141 -16.30 8.44 -20.57
CA LEU A 141 -15.01 9.13 -20.39
C LEU A 141 -14.95 10.52 -21.05
N VAL A 142 -16.10 11.08 -21.43
CA VAL A 142 -16.18 12.22 -22.37
C VAL A 142 -16.76 13.50 -21.77
N ASP A 143 -17.26 13.44 -20.53
CA ASP A 143 -17.73 14.65 -19.86
C ASP A 143 -16.59 15.25 -19.05
N LEU A 144 -16.25 16.51 -19.36
CA LEU A 144 -15.33 17.26 -18.52
C LEU A 144 -15.95 17.36 -17.11
N PRO A 145 -15.15 17.20 -16.05
CA PRO A 145 -15.66 17.41 -14.70
C PRO A 145 -16.25 18.82 -14.57
N ASP A 146 -17.31 18.95 -13.78
CA ASP A 146 -18.10 20.19 -13.59
C ASP A 146 -17.28 21.43 -13.18
N ASN A 147 -16.01 21.24 -12.84
CA ASN A 147 -15.08 22.27 -12.40
C ASN A 147 -14.18 22.83 -13.53
N ILE A 148 -14.32 22.36 -14.77
CA ILE A 148 -13.56 22.87 -15.93
C ILE A 148 -14.50 23.68 -16.83
N GLU A 149 -14.68 24.96 -16.48
CA GLU A 149 -15.23 25.96 -17.41
C GLU A 149 -14.13 26.45 -18.35
N ARG A 150 -14.48 26.78 -19.60
CA ARG A 150 -13.52 27.41 -20.53
C ARG A 150 -13.15 28.78 -20.00
N ALA A 151 -11.86 29.12 -20.01
CA ALA A 151 -11.42 30.44 -19.57
C ALA A 151 -12.12 31.55 -20.39
N LYS A 152 -12.79 32.49 -19.72
CA LYS A 152 -13.55 33.61 -20.33
C LYS A 152 -12.75 34.47 -21.30
N VAL A 153 -11.42 34.42 -21.25
CA VAL A 153 -10.50 35.06 -22.21
C VAL A 153 -10.58 34.45 -23.61
N VAL A 154 -10.90 33.15 -23.72
CA VAL A 154 -11.06 32.44 -25.00
C VAL A 154 -12.47 32.62 -25.55
N GLU A 155 -13.44 32.94 -24.69
CA GLU A 155 -14.82 33.16 -25.12
C GLU A 155 -15.00 34.54 -25.76
N ARG A 156 -15.85 34.59 -26.78
CA ARG A 156 -16.22 35.86 -27.43
C ARG A 156 -16.84 36.78 -26.37
N PRO A 157 -16.40 38.05 -26.28
CA PRO A 157 -16.97 38.98 -25.32
C PRO A 157 -18.48 39.16 -25.52
N SER A 158 -19.23 39.13 -24.43
CA SER A 158 -20.70 39.17 -24.41
C SER A 158 -21.29 40.45 -25.01
N PHE A 159 -20.54 41.54 -25.10
CA PHE A 159 -20.98 42.76 -25.78
C PHE A 159 -21.09 42.62 -27.31
N LEU A 160 -20.47 41.59 -27.89
CA LEU A 160 -20.65 41.25 -29.30
C LEU A 160 -21.83 40.28 -29.53
N GLU A 161 -22.41 39.74 -28.46
CA GLU A 161 -23.66 38.99 -28.49
C GLU A 161 -24.79 40.03 -28.54
N GLY A 162 -25.27 40.36 -29.74
CA GLY A 162 -26.31 41.37 -29.92
C GLY A 162 -27.59 41.08 -29.12
N ALA A 163 -28.54 42.02 -29.14
CA ALA A 163 -29.79 41.91 -28.39
C ALA A 163 -30.48 40.54 -28.60
N LYS A 164 -30.61 39.76 -27.52
CA LYS A 164 -31.25 38.44 -27.53
C LYS A 164 -32.71 38.62 -27.96
N HIS A 165 -33.11 37.90 -29.01
CA HIS A 165 -34.47 37.98 -29.54
C HIS A 165 -35.46 37.45 -28.49
N LEU A 166 -36.35 38.31 -28.00
CA LEU A 166 -37.38 37.95 -27.04
C LEU A 166 -38.44 37.11 -27.75
N THR A 167 -38.43 35.80 -27.53
CA THR A 167 -39.54 34.94 -27.95
C THR A 167 -40.62 34.92 -26.84
N PRO A 168 -41.91 35.00 -27.20
CA PRO A 168 -42.97 34.97 -26.20
C PRO A 168 -43.01 33.60 -25.52
N LYS A 169 -43.08 33.59 -24.18
CA LYS A 169 -43.31 32.37 -23.41
C LYS A 169 -44.65 31.78 -23.83
N LYS A 170 -44.64 30.55 -24.34
CA LYS A 170 -45.88 29.78 -24.54
C LYS A 170 -46.49 29.50 -23.16
N LYS A 171 -47.75 29.88 -22.99
CA LYS A 171 -48.60 29.50 -21.85
C LYS A 171 -48.90 28.00 -21.89
#